data_AF-A0A4Q7P2D5-F1
#
_entry.id   AF-A0A4Q7P2D5-F1
#
_cell.length_a   1.000
_cell.length_b   1.000
_cell.length_c   1.000
_cell.angle_alpha   90.00
_cell.angle_beta   90.00
_cell.angle_gamma   90.00
#
_symmetry.space_group_name_H-M   'P 1'
#
loop_
_entity.id
_entity.type
_entity.pdbx_description
1 polymer ?
#
loop_
_entity_poly.entity_id
_entity_poly.type
_entity_poly.pdbx_seq_one_letter_code
_entity_poly.pdbx_strand_id
1 'polypeptide(L)'
;MRGDYNNLYAFLDNNNALDCGNSNSAFEYHFRGTDLTYDDKFEQLKTDINKTVKFEKNDRLYAIVHNDEGIPRGKFLFGQRKTPVWDGFGRKEEDDTLPF
;
A
#
# COMPACT_ATOMS: atom_id res chain seq x y z
N MET A 1 2.13 -17.81 8.89
CA MET A 1 1.45 -16.59 8.42
C MET A 1 0.05 -16.59 9.01
N ARG A 2 -0.32 -15.55 9.76
CA ARG A 2 -1.68 -15.34 10.29
C ARG A 2 -2.18 -14.05 9.66
N GLY A 3 -3.19 -14.14 8.82
CA GLY A 3 -3.78 -13.04 8.06
C GLY A 3 -4.89 -13.61 7.18
N ASP A 4 -5.88 -12.78 6.84
CA ASP A 4 -7.03 -13.19 6.03
C ASP A 4 -6.69 -13.24 4.53
N TYR A 5 -5.68 -14.05 4.18
CA TYR A 5 -5.15 -14.15 2.82
C TYR A 5 -6.17 -14.68 1.83
N ASN A 6 -7.07 -15.58 2.24
CA ASN A 6 -8.08 -16.13 1.35
C ASN A 6 -9.01 -15.02 0.81
N ASN A 7 -9.52 -14.15 1.70
CA ASN A 7 -10.37 -13.05 1.27
C ASN A 7 -9.58 -11.97 0.54
N LEU A 8 -8.30 -11.73 0.90
CA LEU A 8 -7.44 -10.81 0.16
C LEU A 8 -7.19 -11.31 -1.27
N TYR A 9 -6.86 -12.59 -1.44
CA TYR A 9 -6.65 -13.18 -2.76
C TYR A 9 -7.93 -13.19 -3.58
N ALA A 10 -9.09 -13.45 -2.97
CA ALA A 10 -10.38 -13.30 -3.65
C ALA A 10 -10.64 -11.84 -4.08
N PHE A 11 -10.31 -10.85 -3.25
CA PHE A 11 -10.43 -9.44 -3.63
C PHE A 11 -9.52 -9.11 -4.83
N LEU A 12 -8.27 -9.58 -4.82
CA LEU A 12 -7.32 -9.36 -5.90
C LEU A 12 -7.75 -10.05 -7.20
N ASP A 13 -8.22 -11.30 -7.12
CA ASP A 13 -8.74 -12.08 -8.25
C ASP A 13 -9.95 -11.39 -8.89
N ASN A 14 -10.90 -10.91 -8.08
CA ASN A 14 -12.05 -10.15 -8.56
C ASN A 14 -11.68 -8.85 -9.29
N ASN A 15 -10.49 -8.30 -9.01
CA ASN A 15 -9.97 -7.11 -9.68
C ASN A 15 -8.96 -7.46 -10.80
N ASN A 16 -8.86 -8.72 -11.21
CA ASN A 16 -7.91 -9.23 -12.21
C ASN A 16 -6.47 -8.78 -11.91
N ALA A 17 -6.08 -8.81 -10.64
CA ALA A 17 -4.78 -8.33 -10.23
C ALA A 17 -3.65 -9.23 -10.75
N LEU A 18 -2.59 -8.59 -11.22
CA LEU A 18 -1.34 -9.22 -11.57
C LEU A 18 -0.56 -9.52 -10.28
N ASP A 19 -0.19 -10.77 -10.08
CA ASP A 19 0.76 -11.17 -9.04
C ASP A 19 2.18 -10.77 -9.47
N CYS A 20 2.78 -9.87 -8.68
CA CYS A 20 4.15 -9.38 -8.91
C CYS A 20 5.17 -10.09 -8.00
N GLY A 21 4.76 -11.13 -7.27
CA GLY A 21 5.57 -11.84 -6.30
C GLY A 21 5.85 -11.02 -5.04
N ASN A 22 6.48 -11.66 -4.04
CA ASN A 22 6.87 -11.01 -2.78
C ASN A 22 5.73 -10.27 -2.05
N SER A 23 4.50 -10.80 -2.13
CA SER A 23 3.29 -10.16 -1.57
C SER A 23 2.96 -8.79 -2.19
N ASN A 24 3.35 -8.56 -3.44
CA ASN A 24 2.98 -7.38 -4.22
C ASN A 24 2.04 -7.77 -5.36
N SER A 25 1.11 -6.87 -5.67
CA SER A 25 0.18 -7.03 -6.78
C SER A 25 -0.08 -5.69 -7.46
N ALA A 26 -0.40 -5.71 -8.75
CA ALA A 26 -0.81 -4.53 -9.51
C ALA A 26 -2.16 -4.79 -10.19
N PHE A 27 -3.06 -3.81 -10.15
CA PHE A 27 -4.38 -3.92 -10.77
C PHE A 27 -4.94 -2.54 -11.08
N GLU A 28 -5.88 -2.49 -12.01
CA GLU A 28 -6.69 -1.31 -12.27
C GLU A 28 -7.87 -1.28 -11.31
N TYR A 29 -8.07 -0.14 -10.65
CA TYR A 29 -9.17 0.05 -9.71
C TYR A 29 -10.05 1.22 -10.15
N HIS A 30 -11.33 0.95 -10.35
CA HIS A 30 -12.29 1.96 -10.76
C HIS A 30 -12.83 2.73 -9.54
N PHE A 31 -12.23 3.89 -9.26
CA PHE A 31 -12.71 4.79 -8.21
C PHE A 31 -14.06 5.41 -8.56
N ARG A 32 -14.87 5.70 -7.54
CA ARG A 32 -16.20 6.30 -7.69
C ARG A 32 -16.13 7.81 -7.48
N GLY A 33 -16.49 8.60 -8.49
CA GLY A 33 -16.50 10.06 -8.45
C GLY A 33 -15.54 10.70 -9.47
N THR A 34 -15.63 12.02 -9.64
CA THR A 34 -14.69 12.84 -10.43
C THR A 34 -13.79 13.65 -9.48
N ASP A 35 -12.61 14.06 -9.96
CA ASP A 35 -11.70 14.98 -9.24
C ASP A 35 -11.28 14.51 -7.84
N LEU A 36 -11.05 13.20 -7.69
CA LEU A 36 -10.71 12.59 -6.40
C LEU A 36 -9.28 12.92 -5.98
N THR A 37 -9.13 13.39 -4.74
CA THR A 37 -7.80 13.53 -4.14
C THR A 37 -7.19 12.17 -3.85
N TYR A 38 -5.87 12.14 -3.60
CA TYR A 38 -5.20 10.92 -3.15
C TYR A 38 -5.84 10.32 -1.90
N ASP A 39 -6.23 11.16 -0.93
CA ASP A 39 -6.81 10.68 0.31
C ASP A 39 -8.20 10.07 0.09
N ASP A 40 -9.01 10.64 -0.82
CA ASP A 40 -10.29 10.03 -1.21
C ASP A 40 -10.09 8.67 -1.88
N LYS A 41 -9.11 8.56 -2.80
CA LYS A 41 -8.74 7.28 -3.43
C LYS A 41 -8.32 6.25 -2.38
N PHE A 42 -7.46 6.63 -1.43
CA PHE A 42 -7.04 5.73 -0.36
C PHE A 42 -8.18 5.30 0.56
N GLU A 43 -9.07 6.22 0.97
CA GLU A 43 -10.19 5.87 1.85
C GLU A 43 -11.22 4.99 1.15
N GLN A 44 -11.50 5.19 -0.15
CA GLN A 44 -12.34 4.28 -0.93
C GLN A 44 -11.74 2.88 -0.98
N LEU A 45 -10.46 2.77 -1.34
CA LEU A 45 -9.78 1.48 -1.45
C LEU A 45 -9.71 0.77 -0.09
N LYS A 46 -9.37 1.49 0.98
CA LYS A 46 -9.36 0.98 2.34
C LYS A 46 -10.74 0.47 2.76
N THR A 47 -11.79 1.23 2.48
CA THR A 47 -13.17 0.86 2.83
C THR A 47 -13.61 -0.41 2.10
N ASP A 48 -13.33 -0.52 0.80
CA ASP A 48 -13.77 -1.67 0.00
C ASP A 48 -12.97 -2.94 0.34
N ILE A 49 -11.68 -2.82 0.65
CA ILE A 49 -10.87 -3.95 1.14
C ILE A 49 -11.35 -4.37 2.54
N ASN A 50 -11.64 -3.44 3.46
CA ASN A 50 -12.09 -3.76 4.82
C ASN A 50 -13.44 -4.48 4.89
N LYS A 51 -14.27 -4.38 3.83
CA LYS A 51 -15.56 -5.10 3.74
C LYS A 51 -15.39 -6.61 3.56
N THR A 52 -14.27 -7.03 2.97
CA THR A 52 -14.02 -8.42 2.58
C THR A 52 -12.89 -9.05 3.38
N VAL A 53 -11.82 -8.30 3.65
CA VAL A 53 -10.62 -8.76 4.33
C VAL A 53 -10.64 -8.29 5.78
N LYS A 54 -10.45 -9.23 6.72
CA LYS A 54 -10.26 -8.90 8.14
C LYS A 54 -8.80 -8.58 8.44
N PHE A 55 -8.56 -7.41 9.02
CA PHE A 55 -7.22 -6.98 9.46
C PHE A 55 -7.09 -7.06 10.98
N GLU A 56 -6.03 -7.68 11.45
CA GLU A 56 -5.58 -7.64 12.85
C GLU A 56 -4.58 -6.51 13.08
N LYS A 57 -4.25 -6.23 14.35
CA LYS A 57 -3.33 -5.16 14.77
C LYS A 57 -1.95 -5.20 14.09
N ASN A 58 -1.49 -6.38 13.71
CA ASN A 58 -0.16 -6.59 13.12
C ASN A 58 -0.18 -6.64 11.58
N ASP A 59 -1.35 -6.69 10.98
CA ASP A 59 -1.50 -6.75 9.54
C ASP A 59 -1.18 -5.39 8.92
N ARG A 60 -0.60 -5.44 7.72
CA ARG A 60 -0.12 -4.25 7.03
C ARG A 60 -0.45 -4.37 5.57
N LEU A 61 -1.00 -3.30 5.03
CA LEU A 61 -1.25 -3.15 3.61
C LEU A 61 -0.82 -1.76 3.19
N TYR A 62 0.09 -1.72 2.23
CA TYR A 62 0.55 -0.49 1.60
C TYR A 62 0.02 -0.46 0.18
N ALA A 63 -0.56 0.67 -0.22
CA ALA A 63 -1.07 0.87 -1.55
C ALA A 63 -0.38 2.06 -2.19
N ILE A 64 -0.16 1.97 -3.51
CA ILE A 64 0.29 3.07 -4.35
C ILE A 64 -0.85 3.38 -5.32
N VAL A 65 -1.28 4.64 -5.37
CA VAL A 65 -2.28 5.12 -6.31
C VAL A 65 -1.70 6.27 -7.12
N HIS A 66 -2.20 6.46 -8.32
CA HIS A 66 -1.77 7.55 -9.20
C HIS A 66 -2.83 8.66 -9.23
N ASN A 67 -2.40 9.92 -9.34
CA ASN A 67 -3.30 10.98 -9.79
C ASN A 67 -3.54 10.89 -11.31
N ASP A 68 -4.33 11.81 -11.83
CA ASP A 68 -4.75 11.80 -13.23
C ASP A 68 -3.60 12.21 -14.18
N GLU A 69 -2.52 12.79 -13.63
CA GLU A 69 -1.25 13.08 -14.32
C GLU A 69 -0.28 11.87 -14.30
N GLY A 70 -0.67 10.76 -13.66
CA GLY A 70 0.18 9.57 -13.53
C GLY A 70 1.26 9.66 -12.46
N ILE A 71 1.21 10.65 -11.56
CA ILE A 71 2.13 10.79 -10.43
C ILE A 71 1.72 9.80 -9.34
N PRO A 72 2.62 8.92 -8.86
CA PRO A 72 2.31 7.98 -7.80
C PRO A 72 2.38 8.62 -6.41
N ARG A 73 1.48 8.21 -5.52
CA ARG A 73 1.61 8.42 -4.08
C ARG A 73 1.28 7.11 -3.37
N GLY A 74 2.06 6.77 -2.36
CA GLY A 74 1.82 5.56 -1.58
C GLY A 74 1.55 5.84 -0.10
N LYS A 75 0.65 5.06 0.49
CA LYS A 75 0.18 5.20 1.87
C LYS A 75 -0.12 3.82 2.46
N PHE A 76 0.08 3.67 3.78
CA PHE A 76 -0.43 2.51 4.50
C PHE A 76 -1.95 2.65 4.66
N LEU A 77 -2.69 1.69 4.13
CA LEU A 77 -4.14 1.58 4.35
C LEU A 77 -4.43 0.97 5.72
N PHE A 78 -3.61 -0.02 6.10
CA PHE A 78 -3.66 -0.71 7.39
C PHE A 78 -2.25 -0.86 7.95
N GLY A 79 -2.13 -0.67 9.27
CA GLY A 79 -0.86 -0.75 10.00
C GLY A 79 0.10 0.39 9.66
N GLN A 80 1.38 0.20 10.00
CA GLN A 80 2.45 1.19 9.82
C GLN A 80 3.76 0.53 9.37
N ARG A 81 4.69 1.34 8.87
CA ARG A 81 6.05 0.89 8.57
C ARG A 81 6.70 0.39 9.85
N LYS A 82 7.26 -0.81 9.81
CA LYS A 82 8.09 -1.33 10.90
C LYS A 82 9.51 -0.81 10.73
N THR A 83 10.22 -0.67 11.84
CA THR A 83 11.68 -0.48 11.82
C THR A 83 12.30 -1.58 10.96
N PRO A 84 13.12 -1.23 9.96
CA PRO A 84 13.76 -2.23 9.11
C PRO A 84 14.70 -3.11 9.94
N VAL A 85 14.78 -4.40 9.61
CA VAL A 85 15.60 -5.36 10.39
C VAL A 85 17.11 -5.11 10.28
N TRP A 86 17.52 -4.35 9.27
CA TRP A 86 18.91 -3.90 9.05
C TRP A 86 19.19 -2.51 9.65
N ASP A 87 18.24 -1.92 10.40
CA ASP A 87 18.50 -0.68 11.11
C ASP A 87 19.65 -0.88 12.10
N GLY A 88 20.62 0.05 12.08
CA GLY A 88 21.85 -0.04 12.89
C GLY A 88 22.95 -0.96 12.33
N PHE A 89 22.72 -1.72 11.26
CA PHE A 89 23.76 -2.55 10.63
C PHE A 89 24.62 -1.78 9.61
N GLY A 90 24.13 -0.66 9.09
CA GLY A 90 24.88 0.21 8.19
C GLY A 90 25.62 1.31 8.95
N ARG A 91 26.86 1.61 8.55
CA ARG A 91 27.53 2.87 8.96
C ARG A 91 26.89 4.00 8.18
N LYS A 92 26.21 4.91 8.88
CA LYS A 92 25.75 6.18 8.30
C LYS A 92 26.95 7.11 8.35
N GLU A 93 27.61 7.31 7.22
CA GLU A 93 28.53 8.44 7.10
C GLU A 93 27.66 9.70 7.22
N GLU A 94 28.04 10.61 8.10
CA GLU A 94 27.39 11.92 8.18
C GLU A 94 27.63 12.59 6.83
N ASP A 95 26.56 12.82 6.08
CA ASP A 95 26.63 13.52 4.81
C ASP A 95 27.30 14.88 5.08
N ASP A 96 28.45 15.12 4.44
CA ASP A 96 29.08 16.43 4.44
C ASP A 96 28.02 17.42 3.96
N THR A 97 27.59 18.32 4.84
CA THR A 97 26.63 19.37 4.50
C THR A 97 27.27 20.27 3.45
N LEU A 98 27.09 19.94 2.17
CA LEU A 98 27.50 20.81 1.08
C LEU A 98 26.69 22.09 1.20
N PRO A 99 27.33 23.27 1.32
CA PRO A 99 26.63 24.53 1.32
C PRO A 99 26.05 24.75 -0.08
N PHE A 100 24.72 24.82 -0.17
CA PHE A 100 24.02 25.38 -1.33
C PHE A 100 24.13 26.90 -1.31
#